data_AF-A0A4Y2I5I6-F1
#
_entry.id   AF-A0A4Y2I5I6-F1
#
_cell.length_a   1.000
_cell.length_b   1.000
_cell.length_c   1.000
_cell.angle_alpha   90.00
_cell.angle_beta   90.00
_cell.angle_gamma   90.00
#
_symmetry.space_group_name_H-M   'P 1'
#
loop_
_entity.id
_entity.type
_entity.pdbx_description
1 polymer ?
#
loop_
_entity_poly.entity_id
_entity_poly.type
_entity_poly.pdbx_seq_one_letter_code
_entity_poly.pdbx_strand_id
1 'polypeptide(L)'
;MPTRLVKPAIDKLEKIHSGVLLLKKNKSRPSGVQRERERKFVRKVHELFDIADASDITMIKLEEDRKFLIDQRSERNMMMETLDKKLVGMQEGVSECQRGKYKQERKEPLLMTALLRKYYQQHHYHHQTKVLLTVRVRKSLYLCVLC
;
A
#
# COMPACT_ATOMS: atom_id res chain seq x y z
N MET A 1 -48.73 25.43 -15.18
CA MET A 1 -47.67 26.22 -15.85
C MET A 1 -46.42 25.37 -15.93
N PRO A 2 -45.97 24.89 -17.11
CA PRO A 2 -44.72 24.14 -17.18
C PRO A 2 -43.56 25.15 -17.07
N THR A 3 -42.85 25.11 -15.95
CA THR A 3 -41.58 25.82 -15.79
C THR A 3 -40.62 25.28 -16.84
N ARG A 4 -40.26 26.12 -17.83
CA ARG A 4 -39.14 25.83 -18.71
C ARG A 4 -37.91 25.67 -17.82
N LEU A 5 -37.50 24.43 -17.58
CA LEU A 5 -36.22 24.11 -16.97
C LEU A 5 -35.15 24.49 -17.97
N VAL A 6 -34.83 25.77 -18.05
CA VAL A 6 -33.58 26.23 -18.64
C VAL A 6 -32.52 25.60 -17.75
N LYS A 7 -31.75 24.66 -18.29
CA LYS A 7 -30.64 24.02 -17.57
C LYS A 7 -29.37 24.73 -18.05
N PRO A 8 -29.05 25.94 -17.56
CA PRO A 8 -27.93 26.74 -18.05
C PRO A 8 -26.58 26.01 -17.95
N ALA A 9 -26.47 25.00 -17.07
CA ALA A 9 -25.31 24.11 -17.00
C ALA A 9 -25.17 23.21 -18.24
N ILE A 10 -26.27 22.65 -18.76
CA ILE A 10 -26.25 21.78 -19.94
C ILE A 10 -25.87 22.61 -21.18
N ASP A 11 -26.47 23.79 -21.36
CA ASP A 11 -26.14 24.67 -22.48
C ASP A 11 -24.66 25.09 -22.47
N LYS A 12 -24.08 25.30 -21.27
CA LYS A 12 -22.65 25.58 -21.11
C LYS A 12 -21.81 24.37 -21.49
N LEU A 13 -22.20 23.16 -21.08
CA LEU A 13 -21.49 21.92 -21.41
C LEU A 13 -21.52 21.64 -22.92
N GLU A 14 -22.67 21.80 -23.57
CA GLU A 14 -22.82 21.63 -25.02
C GLU A 14 -21.94 22.61 -25.82
N LYS A 15 -21.82 23.86 -25.34
CA LYS A 15 -20.93 24.87 -25.92
C LYS A 15 -19.44 24.50 -25.80
N ILE A 16 -19.03 23.88 -24.70
CA ILE A 16 -17.65 23.39 -24.53
C ILE A 16 -17.41 22.21 -25.46
N HIS A 17 -18.33 21.24 -25.46
CA HIS A 17 -18.23 20.03 -26.29
C HIS A 17 -18.14 20.37 -27.78
N SER A 18 -18.99 21.26 -28.28
CA SER A 18 -18.93 21.74 -29.66
C SER A 18 -17.60 22.44 -29.98
N GLY A 19 -17.06 23.23 -29.05
CA GLY A 19 -15.73 23.83 -29.17
C GLY A 19 -14.61 22.80 -29.31
N VAL A 20 -14.64 21.72 -28.51
CA VAL A 20 -13.67 20.60 -28.61
C VAL A 20 -13.74 19.92 -29.97
N LEU A 21 -14.95 19.67 -30.50
CA LEU A 21 -15.12 19.06 -31.81
C LEU A 21 -14.51 19.91 -32.94
N LEU A 22 -14.67 21.24 -32.87
CA LEU A 22 -14.08 22.16 -33.85
C LEU A 22 -12.55 22.18 -33.81
N LEU A 23 -11.97 22.11 -32.61
CA LEU A 23 -10.52 22.00 -32.45
C LEU A 23 -10.01 20.65 -32.97
N LYS A 24 -10.72 19.55 -32.66
CA LYS A 24 -10.38 18.21 -33.12
C LYS A 24 -10.40 18.08 -34.65
N LYS A 25 -11.39 18.70 -35.30
CA LYS A 25 -11.51 18.74 -36.78
C LYS A 25 -10.30 19.38 -37.46
N ASN A 26 -9.68 20.39 -36.85
CA ASN A 26 -8.60 21.17 -37.44
C ASN A 26 -7.22 20.84 -36.87
N LYS A 27 -7.11 19.80 -36.02
CA LYS A 27 -5.89 19.41 -35.31
C LYS A 27 -4.71 19.08 -36.25
N SER A 28 -4.99 18.56 -37.44
CA SER A 28 -3.95 18.21 -38.43
C SER A 28 -3.31 19.41 -39.13
N ARG A 29 -3.88 20.62 -39.00
CA ARG A 29 -3.40 21.85 -39.65
C ARG A 29 -2.82 22.81 -38.61
N PRO A 30 -1.50 22.78 -38.34
CA PRO A 30 -0.87 23.64 -37.34
C PRO A 30 -0.68 25.08 -37.85
N SER A 31 -1.79 25.78 -38.11
CA SER A 31 -1.77 27.19 -38.47
C SER A 31 -1.69 28.09 -37.24
N GLY A 32 -1.16 29.31 -37.39
CA GLY A 32 -1.16 30.31 -36.30
C GLY A 32 -2.56 30.61 -35.77
N VAL A 33 -3.56 30.65 -36.66
CA VAL A 33 -4.97 30.85 -36.32
C VAL A 33 -5.52 29.69 -35.49
N GLN A 34 -5.15 28.44 -35.83
CA GLN A 34 -5.56 27.27 -35.08
C GLN A 34 -4.97 27.28 -33.66
N ARG A 35 -3.68 27.58 -33.51
CA ARG A 35 -3.03 27.71 -32.20
C ARG A 35 -3.67 28.80 -31.35
N GLU A 36 -4.06 29.93 -31.96
CA GLU A 36 -4.75 30.99 -31.23
C GLU A 36 -6.14 30.56 -30.74
N ARG A 37 -6.89 29.82 -31.56
CA ARG A 37 -8.19 29.24 -31.16
C ARG A 37 -8.03 28.25 -30.02
N GLU A 38 -6.99 27.41 -30.04
CA GLU A 38 -6.67 26.49 -28.95
C GLU A 38 -6.34 27.25 -27.67
N ARG A 39 -5.48 28.28 -27.73
CA ARG A 39 -5.17 29.12 -26.56
C ARG A 39 -6.41 29.82 -26.00
N LYS A 40 -7.28 30.37 -26.86
CA LYS A 40 -8.54 31.00 -26.44
C LYS A 40 -9.48 29.98 -25.79
N PHE A 41 -9.56 28.76 -26.32
CA PHE A 41 -10.36 27.70 -25.73
C PHE A 41 -9.84 27.29 -24.36
N VAL A 42 -8.52 27.09 -24.20
CA VAL A 42 -7.89 26.76 -22.91
C VAL A 42 -8.18 27.85 -21.88
N ARG A 43 -8.00 29.13 -22.22
CA ARG A 43 -8.33 30.25 -21.31
C ARG A 43 -9.80 30.25 -20.89
N LYS A 44 -10.71 30.07 -21.85
CA LYS A 44 -12.15 30.02 -21.58
C LYS A 44 -12.55 28.86 -20.67
N VAL A 45 -11.90 27.71 -20.82
CA VAL A 45 -12.12 26.54 -19.96
C VAL A 45 -11.56 26.82 -18.56
N HIS A 46 -10.37 27.39 -18.47
CA HIS A 46 -9.75 27.78 -17.20
C HIS A 46 -10.62 28.76 -16.41
N GLU A 47 -11.08 29.85 -17.04
CA GLU A 47 -11.99 30.84 -16.44
C GLU A 47 -13.30 30.22 -15.95
N LEU A 48 -13.82 29.21 -16.64
CA LEU A 48 -15.07 28.55 -16.25
C LEU A 48 -14.91 27.72 -14.97
N PHE A 49 -13.79 27.00 -14.83
CA PHE A 49 -13.52 26.18 -13.66
C PHE A 49 -13.02 27.01 -12.48
N ASP A 50 -12.23 28.06 -12.71
CA ASP A 50 -11.80 28.99 -11.65
C ASP A 50 -12.98 29.63 -10.90
N ILE A 51 -14.05 30.00 -11.62
CA ILE A 51 -15.25 30.61 -11.02
C ILE A 51 -16.02 29.59 -10.17
N ALA A 52 -16.13 28.34 -10.64
CA ALA A 52 -16.80 27.27 -9.90
C ALA A 52 -16.07 27.00 -8.58
N ASP A 53 -14.74 26.88 -8.64
CA ASP A 53 -13.96 26.58 -7.46
C ASP A 53 -13.91 27.78 -6.48
N ALA A 54 -13.98 29.03 -6.96
CA ALA A 54 -14.01 30.21 -6.09
C ALA A 54 -15.29 30.28 -5.25
N SER A 55 -16.45 29.92 -5.82
CA SER A 55 -17.67 29.75 -5.03
C SER A 55 -17.55 28.62 -4.02
N ASP A 56 -16.90 27.52 -4.39
CA ASP A 56 -16.76 26.36 -3.50
C ASP A 56 -15.87 26.67 -2.28
N ILE A 57 -14.78 27.43 -2.46
CA ILE A 57 -13.94 27.91 -1.34
C ILE A 57 -14.76 28.70 -0.30
N THR A 58 -15.72 29.51 -0.75
CA THR A 58 -16.57 30.29 0.17
C THR A 58 -17.61 29.45 0.92
N MET A 59 -17.99 28.30 0.38
CA MET A 59 -18.99 27.41 0.97
C MET A 59 -18.39 26.42 1.98
N ILE A 60 -17.11 26.08 1.82
CA ILE A 60 -16.42 25.13 2.70
C ILE A 60 -16.17 25.77 4.06
N LYS A 61 -16.58 25.07 5.14
CA LYS A 61 -16.50 25.58 6.53
C LYS A 61 -15.15 25.31 7.18
N LEU A 62 -14.51 24.20 6.88
CA LEU A 62 -13.23 23.80 7.44
C LEU A 62 -12.08 24.54 6.75
N GLU A 63 -11.11 25.00 7.54
CA GLU A 63 -10.03 25.83 7.01
C GLU A 63 -8.95 25.00 6.32
N GLU A 64 -8.75 23.78 6.80
CA GLU A 64 -7.85 22.78 6.23
C GLU A 64 -8.27 22.44 4.81
N ASP A 65 -9.56 22.23 4.57
CA ASP A 65 -10.12 21.88 3.26
C ASP A 65 -10.00 23.06 2.28
N ARG A 66 -10.17 24.30 2.75
CA ARG A 66 -9.93 25.51 1.92
C ARG A 66 -8.46 25.62 1.53
N LYS A 67 -7.54 25.41 2.48
CA LYS A 67 -6.09 25.43 2.23
C LYS A 67 -5.69 24.33 1.25
N PHE A 68 -6.24 23.13 1.41
CA PHE A 68 -6.01 22.00 0.51
C PHE A 68 -6.43 22.30 -0.93
N LEU A 69 -7.61 22.91 -1.14
CA LEU A 69 -8.08 23.29 -2.47
C LEU A 69 -7.26 24.42 -3.08
N ILE A 70 -6.77 25.37 -2.28
CA ILE A 70 -5.87 26.44 -2.75
C ILE A 70 -4.52 25.84 -3.17
N ASP A 71 -3.96 24.91 -2.41
CA ASP A 71 -2.70 24.22 -2.73
C ASP A 71 -2.78 23.38 -4.02
N GLN A 72 -3.96 22.85 -4.35
CA GLN A 72 -4.19 22.17 -5.63
C GLN A 72 -4.19 23.10 -6.85
N ARG A 73 -4.39 24.41 -6.65
CA ARG A 73 -4.38 25.42 -7.73
C ARG A 73 -2.98 25.90 -8.09
N SER A 74 -2.04 25.88 -7.15
CA SER A 74 -0.62 26.00 -7.48
C SER A 74 -0.19 24.84 -8.39
N GLU A 75 0.94 24.98 -9.09
CA GLU A 75 1.59 23.84 -9.77
C GLU A 75 1.52 22.63 -8.82
N ARG A 76 0.88 21.54 -9.28
CA ARG A 76 0.58 20.35 -8.48
C ARG A 76 1.86 19.79 -7.86
N ASN A 77 2.24 20.31 -6.70
CA ASN A 77 3.43 19.91 -5.98
C ASN A 77 3.18 18.70 -5.08
N MET A 78 1.91 18.39 -4.79
CA MET A 78 1.55 17.21 -4.00
C MET A 78 1.37 15.99 -4.91
N MET A 79 2.48 15.57 -5.53
CA MET A 79 2.68 14.17 -5.89
C MET A 79 2.85 13.41 -4.56
N MET A 80 2.20 12.25 -4.35
CA MET A 80 2.45 11.42 -3.16
C MET A 80 3.95 11.18 -3.02
N GLU A 81 4.58 11.88 -2.08
CA GLU A 81 6.03 11.91 -1.93
C GLU A 81 6.52 10.62 -1.27
N THR A 82 7.82 10.39 -1.36
CA THR A 82 8.50 9.19 -0.88
C THR A 82 8.32 8.95 0.61
N LEU A 83 7.94 9.96 1.40
CA LEU A 83 7.70 9.83 2.84
C LEU A 83 6.45 9.00 3.16
N ASP A 84 5.35 9.20 2.44
CA ASP A 84 4.14 8.39 2.63
C ASP A 84 4.39 6.93 2.21
N LYS A 85 5.19 6.72 1.16
CA LYS A 85 5.64 5.38 0.73
C LYS A 85 6.58 4.73 1.75
N LYS A 86 7.49 5.50 2.36
CA LYS A 86 8.38 5.01 3.43
C LYS A 86 7.59 4.68 4.70
N LEU A 87 6.58 5.48 5.05
CA LEU A 87 5.69 5.21 6.17
C LEU A 87 4.86 3.94 5.93
N VAL A 88 4.32 3.74 4.73
CA VAL A 88 3.65 2.49 4.33
C VAL A 88 4.61 1.31 4.44
N GLY A 89 5.83 1.40 3.89
CA GLY A 89 6.83 0.33 3.99
C GLY A 89 7.31 0.04 5.41
N MET A 90 7.45 1.06 6.27
CA MET A 90 7.77 0.89 7.69
C MET A 90 6.63 0.22 8.45
N GLN A 91 5.38 0.56 8.14
CA GLN A 91 4.20 -0.02 8.76
C GLN A 91 4.00 -1.49 8.34
N GLU A 92 4.29 -1.81 7.07
CA GLU A 92 4.36 -3.17 6.55
C GLU A 92 5.45 -3.99 7.26
N GLY A 93 6.67 -3.45 7.41
CA GLY A 93 7.77 -4.11 8.12
C GLY A 93 7.47 -4.38 9.60
N VAL A 94 6.81 -3.45 10.30
CA VAL A 94 6.34 -3.66 11.69
C VAL A 94 5.32 -4.79 11.76
N SER A 95 4.40 -4.86 10.79
CA SER A 95 3.37 -5.92 10.73
C SER A 95 3.97 -7.31 10.42
N GLU A 96 5.01 -7.38 9.60
CA GLU A 96 5.74 -8.63 9.33
C GLU A 96 6.56 -9.09 10.53
N CYS A 97 7.22 -8.16 11.23
CA CYS A 97 7.95 -8.47 12.46
C CYS A 97 7.02 -9.02 13.55
N GLN A 98 5.80 -8.45 13.67
CA GLN A 98 4.76 -8.97 14.55
C GLN A 98 4.30 -10.37 14.12
N ARG A 99 4.02 -10.61 12.83
CA ARG A 99 3.70 -11.95 12.31
C ARG A 99 4.81 -12.97 12.54
N GLY A 100 6.08 -12.56 12.48
CA GLY A 100 7.25 -13.38 12.78
C GLY A 100 7.29 -13.79 14.26
N LYS A 101 7.07 -12.84 15.18
CA LYS A 101 6.95 -13.11 16.62
C LYS A 101 5.82 -14.09 16.92
N TYR A 102 4.63 -13.92 16.34
CA TYR A 102 3.52 -14.87 16.49
C TYR A 102 3.85 -16.28 15.96
N LYS A 103 4.62 -16.40 14.88
CA LYS A 103 5.09 -17.69 14.35
C LYS A 103 6.18 -18.32 15.23
N GLN A 104 7.07 -17.51 15.81
CA GLN A 104 8.11 -17.96 16.74
C GLN A 104 7.47 -18.44 18.06
N GLU A 105 6.56 -17.65 18.64
CA GLU A 105 5.80 -18.00 19.86
C GLU A 105 4.93 -19.25 19.68
N ARG A 106 4.45 -19.56 18.47
CA ARG A 106 3.84 -20.87 18.16
C ARG A 106 4.85 -22.02 18.10
N LYS A 107 6.10 -21.76 17.67
CA LYS A 107 7.16 -22.78 17.52
C LYS A 107 7.85 -23.11 18.84
N GLU A 108 7.98 -22.16 19.76
CA GLU A 108 8.56 -22.34 21.10
C GLU A 108 7.92 -23.49 21.91
N PRO A 109 6.58 -23.58 22.07
CA PRO A 109 5.96 -24.70 22.78
C PRO A 109 6.10 -26.03 22.02
N LEU A 110 6.17 -26.00 20.69
CA LEU A 110 6.45 -27.18 19.85
C LEU A 110 7.90 -27.67 19.99
N LEU A 111 8.87 -26.76 20.11
CA LEU A 111 10.27 -27.08 20.37
C LEU A 111 10.45 -27.66 21.77
N MET A 112 9.79 -27.07 22.77
CA MET A 112 9.94 -27.50 24.16
C MET A 112 9.31 -28.88 24.39
N THR A 113 8.18 -29.18 23.74
CA THR A 113 7.61 -30.53 23.75
C THR A 113 8.49 -31.54 22.99
N ALA A 114 9.11 -31.16 21.87
CA ALA A 114 10.03 -32.03 21.14
C ALA A 114 11.32 -32.34 21.91
N LEU A 115 11.87 -31.36 22.64
CA LEU A 115 13.05 -31.54 23.50
C LEU A 115 12.74 -32.46 24.68
N LEU A 116 11.61 -32.26 25.35
CA LEU A 116 11.15 -33.17 26.40
C LEU A 116 11.01 -34.59 25.88
N ARG A 117 10.43 -34.79 24.69
CA ARG A 117 10.32 -36.11 24.05
C ARG A 117 11.69 -36.76 23.81
N LYS A 118 12.68 -36.00 23.32
CA LYS A 118 14.05 -36.50 23.13
C LYS A 118 14.72 -36.87 24.45
N TYR A 119 14.55 -36.05 25.48
CA TYR A 119 15.11 -36.31 26.81
C TYR A 119 14.56 -37.62 27.40
N TYR A 120 13.23 -37.79 27.45
CA TYR A 120 12.62 -39.03 27.93
C TYR A 120 13.07 -40.25 27.13
N GLN A 121 13.20 -40.12 25.81
CA GLN A 121 13.68 -41.19 24.95
C GLN A 121 15.15 -41.54 25.24
N GLN A 122 16.03 -40.55 25.40
CA GLN A 122 17.44 -40.79 25.75
C GLN A 122 17.60 -41.43 27.13
N HIS A 123 16.82 -41.03 28.13
CA HIS A 123 16.84 -41.65 29.45
C HIS A 123 16.33 -43.09 29.42
N HIS A 124 15.33 -43.39 28.60
CA HIS A 124 14.87 -44.76 28.36
C HIS A 124 15.97 -45.61 27.70
N TYR A 125 16.69 -45.09 26.70
CA TYR A 125 17.85 -45.78 26.08
C TYR A 125 19.05 -45.91 27.02
N HIS A 126 19.32 -44.92 27.88
CA HIS A 126 20.39 -45.02 28.87
C HIS A 126 20.10 -46.06 29.94
N HIS A 127 18.83 -46.20 30.35
CA HIS A 127 18.42 -47.28 31.24
C HIS A 127 18.66 -48.65 30.57
N GLN A 128 18.25 -48.82 29.31
CA GLN A 128 18.49 -50.06 28.56
C GLN A 128 19.98 -50.36 28.31
N THR A 129 20.81 -49.35 28.02
CA THR A 129 22.25 -49.53 27.76
C THR A 129 23.08 -49.71 29.03
N LYS A 130 22.73 -49.08 30.16
CA LYS A 130 23.33 -49.38 31.47
C LYS A 130 23.09 -50.84 31.85
N VAL A 131 21.87 -51.35 31.63
CA VAL A 131 21.54 -52.77 31.79
C VAL A 131 22.35 -53.65 30.83
N LEU A 132 22.65 -53.20 29.61
CA LEU A 132 23.50 -53.93 28.67
C LEU A 132 25.01 -53.88 29.04
N LEU A 133 25.46 -52.78 29.65
CA LEU A 133 26.82 -52.61 30.16
C LEU A 133 27.06 -53.46 31.41
N THR A 134 26.10 -53.61 32.33
CA THR A 134 26.18 -54.65 33.37
C THR A 134 26.32 -56.04 32.74
N VAL A 135 25.67 -56.28 31.59
CA VAL A 135 25.86 -57.51 30.80
C VAL A 135 27.20 -57.58 30.04
N ARG A 136 27.93 -56.48 29.83
CA ARG A 136 29.23 -56.46 29.10
C ARG A 136 30.46 -56.21 29.97
N VAL A 137 30.30 -55.73 31.20
CA VAL A 137 31.30 -55.92 32.27
C VAL A 137 31.48 -57.41 32.54
N ARG A 138 30.42 -58.23 32.30
CA ARG A 138 30.58 -59.68 32.10
C ARG A 138 31.68 -60.03 31.09
N LYS A 139 31.99 -59.16 30.13
CA LYS A 139 33.03 -59.37 29.11
C LYS A 139 34.36 -58.66 29.40
N SER A 140 34.42 -57.54 30.12
CA SER A 140 35.73 -56.95 30.52
C SER A 140 36.48 -57.85 31.50
N LEU A 141 35.75 -58.60 32.32
CA LEU A 141 36.36 -59.66 33.11
C LEU A 141 36.93 -60.79 32.22
N TYR A 142 36.49 -60.93 30.96
CA TYR A 142 37.21 -61.76 29.98
C TYR A 142 38.53 -61.13 29.53
N LEU A 143 38.68 -59.80 29.44
CA LEU A 143 39.93 -59.16 29.00
C LEU A 143 41.02 -59.16 30.09
N CYS A 144 40.62 -59.26 31.36
CA CYS A 144 41.52 -59.38 32.50
C CYS A 144 42.07 -60.81 32.65
N VAL A 145 41.38 -61.77 32.04
CA VAL A 145 41.91 -63.09 31.76
C VAL A 145 42.74 -62.92 30.49
N LEU A 146 43.97 -62.49 30.68
CA LEU A 146 45.02 -63.48 30.64
C LEU A 146 45.15 -63.98 29.20
N CYS A 147 45.95 -63.28 28.40
CA CYS A 147 47.40 -63.49 28.54
C CYS A 147 47.70 -64.99 28.60
#